data_AF-A0A0G1JWD0-F1
#
_entry.id   AF-A0A0G1JWD0-F1
#
_cell.length_a   1.000
_cell.length_b   1.000
_cell.length_c   1.000
_cell.angle_alpha   90.00
_cell.angle_beta   90.00
_cell.angle_gamma   90.00
#
_symmetry.space_group_name_H-M   'P 1'
#
loop_
_entity.id
_entity.type
_entity.pdbx_description
1 polymer ?
#
loop_
_entity_poly.entity_id
_entity_poly.type
_entity_poly.pdbx_seq_one_letter_code
_entity_poly.pdbx_strand_id
1 'polypeptide(L)' 'MIEFRNLTKKRINTAEFKELYNKIFPPKHPESSRKFELSVVFAQPHFMRRLNKQYRNKNKTANVLSLVTQEKWKN' A
#
# COMPACT_ATOMS: atom_id res chain seq x y z
N MET A 1 10.82 1.96 -2.78
CA MET A 1 10.16 2.29 -4.06
C MET A 1 8.66 2.30 -3.82
N ILE A 2 7.90 3.21 -4.44
CA ILE A 2 6.43 3.21 -4.35
C ILE A 2 5.80 2.91 -5.71
N GLU A 3 4.90 1.94 -5.74
CA GLU A 3 4.15 1.54 -6.92
C GLU A 3 2.66 1.79 -6.73
N PHE A 4 1.96 2.18 -7.80
CA PHE A 4 0.53 2.44 -7.75
C PHE A 4 -0.21 1.56 -8.76
N ARG A 5 -1.26 0.89 -8.30
CA ARG A 5 -2.22 0.19 -9.14
C ARG A 5 -3.61 0.77 -8.92
N ASN A 6 -4.23 1.23 -10.00
CA ASN A 6 -5.57 1.78 -9.93
C ASN A 6 -6.57 0.78 -10.53
N LEU A 7 -7.38 0.15 -9.67
CA LEU A 7 -8.47 -0.74 -10.07
C LEU A 7 -9.82 -0.02 -10.10
N THR A 8 -9.81 1.31 -9.96
CA THR A 8 -11.01 2.14 -10.09
C THR A 8 -11.15 2.65 -11.51
N LYS A 9 -12.34 3.15 -11.86
CA LYS A 9 -12.60 3.80 -13.15
C LYS A 9 -12.15 5.28 -13.19
N LYS A 10 -11.75 5.86 -12.04
CA LYS A 10 -11.38 7.27 -11.94
C LYS A 10 -9.89 7.43 -12.12
N ARG A 11 -9.44 8.44 -12.86
CA ARG A 11 -8.02 8.82 -12.89
C ARG A 11 -7.60 9.34 -11.52
N ILE A 12 -6.45 8.89 -11.03
CA ILE A 12 -5.89 9.32 -9.74
C ILE A 12 -4.54 9.99 -10.01
N ASN A 13 -4.37 11.20 -9.48
CA ASN A 13 -3.07 11.86 -9.48
C ASN A 13 -2.19 11.22 -8.40
N THR A 14 -1.02 10.71 -8.79
CA THR A 14 -0.11 10.01 -7.86
C THR A 14 1.10 10.85 -7.43
N ALA A 15 1.24 12.07 -7.97
CA ALA A 15 2.40 12.93 -7.67
C ALA A 15 2.50 13.25 -6.17
N GLU A 16 1.41 13.71 -5.56
CA GLU A 16 1.36 14.05 -4.13
C GLU A 16 1.70 12.84 -3.23
N PHE A 17 1.25 11.64 -3.61
CA PHE A 17 1.57 10.42 -2.86
C PHE A 17 3.06 10.03 -2.97
N LYS A 18 3.70 10.28 -4.12
CA LYS A 18 5.15 10.06 -4.28
C LYS A 18 5.96 11.04 -3.43
N GLU A 19 5.56 12.31 -3.39
CA GLU A 19 6.19 13.30 -2.53
C GLU A 19 6.06 12.93 -1.06
N LEU A 20 4.86 12.51 -0.63
CA LEU A 20 4.62 12.05 0.73
C LEU A 20 5.46 10.82 1.09
N TYR A 21 5.55 9.85 0.18
CA TYR A 21 6.41 8.68 0.36
C TYR A 21 7.87 9.08 0.59
N ASN A 22 8.42 10.00 -0.21
CA ASN A 22 9.81 10.44 -0.09
C ASN A 22 10.08 11.20 1.22
N LYS A 23 9.07 11.90 1.77
CA LYS A 23 9.16 12.57 3.07
C LYS A 23 9.16 11.57 4.23
N ILE A 24 8.34 10.51 4.15
CA ILE A 24 8.21 9.49 5.20
C ILE A 24 9.38 8.50 5.16
N PHE A 25 9.83 8.12 3.96
CA PHE A 25 10.90 7.15 3.72
C PHE A 25 12.06 7.82 2.96
N PRO A 26 12.83 8.70 3.63
CA PRO A 26 13.89 9.44 2.96
C PRO A 26 15.00 8.49 2.48
N PRO A 27 15.55 8.70 1.26
CA PRO A 27 16.53 7.80 0.64
C PRO A 27 17.90 7.78 1.34
N LYS A 28 18.13 8.60 2.37
CA LYS A 28 19.43 8.81 3.03
C LYS A 28 19.38 8.62 4.56
N HIS A 29 18.37 7.96 5.12
CA HIS A 29 18.36 7.78 6.58
C HIS A 29 19.52 6.85 7.00
N PRO A 30 20.39 7.26 7.93
CA PRO A 30 21.60 6.51 8.31
C PRO A 30 21.29 5.13 8.93
N GLU A 31 20.09 4.93 9.48
CA GLU A 31 19.63 3.63 9.98
C GLU A 31 18.81 2.81 8.96
N SER A 32 18.50 3.36 7.77
CA SER A 32 17.67 2.69 6.75
C SER A 32 18.52 2.29 5.54
N SER A 33 19.43 1.34 5.70
CA SER A 33 20.09 0.69 4.55
C SER A 33 19.10 -0.10 3.68
N ARG A 34 17.89 -0.37 4.19
CA ARG A 34 16.83 -1.11 3.49
C ARG A 34 15.88 -0.15 2.79
N LYS A 35 15.87 -0.18 1.45
CA LYS A 35 14.84 0.50 0.64
C LYS A 35 13.48 -0.08 1.03
N PHE A 36 12.60 0.74 1.60
CA PHE A 36 11.23 0.30 1.89
C PHE A 36 10.45 0.21 0.56
N GLU A 37 9.80 -0.92 0.30
CA GLU A 37 8.97 -1.11 -0.89
C GLU A 37 7.49 -1.06 -0.51
N LEU A 38 6.74 -0.21 -1.22
CA LEU A 38 5.33 0.03 -0.94
C LEU A 38 4.51 -0.06 -2.23
N SER A 39 3.59 -1.01 -2.30
CA SER A 39 2.59 -1.08 -3.36
C SER A 39 1.25 -0.54 -2.85
N VAL A 40 0.72 0.47 -3.51
CA VAL A 40 -0.59 1.09 -3.20
C VAL A 40 -1.60 0.68 -4.25
N VAL A 41 -2.72 0.10 -3.80
CA VAL A 41 -3.82 -0.32 -4.68
C VAL A 41 -5.06 0.51 -4.38
N PHE A 42 -5.52 1.29 -5.36
CA PHE A 42 -6.81 1.97 -5.29
C PHE A 42 -7.91 1.02 -5.75
N ALA A 43 -8.84 0.67 -4.85
CA ALA A 43 -9.88 -0.31 -5.12
C ALA A 43 -11.28 0.22 -4.78
N GLN A 44 -12.30 -0.29 -5.48
CA GLN A 44 -13.69 0.08 -5.22
C GLN A 44 -14.21 -0.55 -3.90
N PRO A 45 -15.26 0.01 -3.27
CA PRO A 45 -15.78 -0.44 -1.97
C PRO A 45 -16.07 -1.94 -1.87
N HIS A 46 -16.60 -2.55 -2.94
CA HIS A 46 -16.91 -3.98 -2.94
C HIS A 46 -15.64 -4.85 -2.87
N PHE A 47 -14.54 -4.46 -3.52
CA PHE A 47 -13.25 -5.12 -3.38
C PHE A 47 -12.69 -4.94 -1.96
N MET A 48 -12.75 -3.73 -1.42
CA MET A 48 -12.30 -3.44 -0.06
C MET A 48 -13.05 -4.27 1.00
N ARG A 49 -14.38 -4.42 0.86
CA ARG A 49 -15.18 -5.28 1.75
C ARG A 49 -14.76 -6.76 1.65
N ARG A 50 -14.53 -7.27 0.44
CA ARG A 50 -14.06 -8.65 0.22
C ARG A 50 -12.71 -8.89 0.88
N LEU A 51 -11.74 -7.99 0.67
CA LEU A 51 -10.41 -8.08 1.27
C LEU A 51 -10.45 -7.95 2.79
N ASN A 52 -11.27 -7.06 3.34
CA ASN A 52 -11.41 -6.89 4.78
C ASN A 52 -12.02 -8.14 5.45
N LYS A 53 -12.96 -8.81 4.77
CA LYS A 53 -13.48 -10.10 5.21
C LYS A 53 -12.38 -11.16 5.18
N GLN A 54 -11.62 -11.24 4.08
CA GLN A 54 -10.59 -12.26 3.91
C GLN A 54 -9.41 -12.11 4.88
N TYR A 55 -8.83 -10.92 5.03
CA TYR A 55 -7.59 -10.71 5.79
C TYR A 55 -7.81 -10.27 7.23
N ARG A 56 -9.01 -9.77 7.60
CA ARG A 56 -9.30 -9.23 8.94
C ARG A 56 -10.58 -9.80 9.56
N ASN A 57 -11.23 -10.78 8.92
CA ASN A 57 -12.51 -11.37 9.33
C ASN A 57 -13.64 -10.32 9.58
N LYS A 58 -13.62 -9.20 8.86
CA LYS A 58 -14.59 -8.11 9.02
C LYS A 58 -15.43 -7.94 7.76
N ASN A 59 -16.72 -8.28 7.83
CA ASN A 59 -17.65 -8.14 6.70
C ASN A 59 -18.20 -6.71 6.55
N LYS A 60 -17.31 -5.72 6.45
CA LYS A 60 -17.65 -4.32 6.18
C LYS A 60 -16.59 -3.66 5.33
N THR A 61 -16.97 -2.63 4.59
CA THR A 61 -16.02 -1.82 3.81
C THR A 61 -15.05 -1.11 4.76
N ALA A 62 -13.76 -1.10 4.40
CA ALA A 62 -12.73 -0.34 5.10
C ALA A 62 -12.23 0.82 4.23
N ASN A 63 -11.81 1.92 4.86
CA ASN A 63 -11.23 3.06 4.15
C ASN A 63 -9.82 2.73 3.64
N VAL A 64 -9.02 2.01 4.45
CA VAL A 64 -7.66 1.57 4.13
C VAL A 64 -7.42 0.17 4.69
N LEU A 65 -6.68 -0.66 3.95
CA LEU A 65 -6.16 -1.94 4.40
C LEU A 65 -4.64 -1.94 4.19
N SER A 66 -3.90 -2.12 5.28
CA SER A 66 -2.45 -2.36 5.27
C SER A 66 -2.19 -3.86 5.42
N LEU A 67 -1.32 -4.39 4.55
CA LEU A 67 -0.84 -5.76 4.56
C LEU A 67 0.69 -5.72 4.58
N VAL A 68 1.31 -6.38 5.56
CA VAL A 68 2.77 -6.50 5.64
C VAL A 68 3.16 -7.82 5.02
N THR A 69 3.82 -7.78 3.87
CA THR A 69 4.51 -8.94 3.32
C THR A 69 5.87 -9.04 3.99
N GLN A 70 6.01 -9.99 4.93
CA GLN A 70 7.33 -10.46 5.30
C GLN A 70 7.85 -11.29 4.13
N GLU A 71 8.96 -10.87 3.52
CA GLU A 71 9.76 -11.81 2.73
C GLU A 71 10.05 -13.01 3.64
N LYS A 72 9.42 -14.16 3.38
CA LYS A 72 9.98 -15.41 3.89
C LYS A 72 11.27 -15.62 3.08
N TRP A 73 12.40 -15.23 3.66
CA TRP A 73 13.70 -15.69 3.22
C TRP A 73 13.66 -17.22 3.31
N LYS A 74 13.48 -17.88 2.18
CA LYS A 74 13.74 -19.31 2.08
C LYS A 74 15.25 -19.46 2.18
N ASN A 75 15.72 -19.99 3.31
CA ASN A 75 17.05 -20.60 3.40
C ASN A 75 17.16 -21.75 2.40
#